data_AF-A0A8D3C8C1-F1
#
_entry.id   AF-A0A8D3C8C1-F1
#
_cell.length_a   1.000
_cell.length_b   1.000
_cell.length_c   1.000
_cell.angle_alpha   90.00
_cell.angle_beta   90.00
_cell.angle_gamma   90.00
#
_symmetry.space_group_name_H-M   'P 1'
#
loop_
_entity.id
_entity.type
_entity.pdbx_description
1 polymer ?
#
loop_
_entity_poly.entity_id
_entity_poly.type
_entity_poly.pdbx_seq_one_letter_code
_entity_poly.pdbx_strand_id
1 'polypeptide(L)'
;MQSTTNYLWLISDLLGQGATANVYRGRHKKTGDLYAVKVFNNLSFLRPLDVQMREFEVLKKLNHKNIVKLFAVEEEHPDMYERAVLRKDHQKKYGATVDLWSIGVTFYHAATGSLPFRPFEGPRRNKEVMYKIITEKPSGTISGHQKSENGKIEWSTEMPVSCSLSKGLQSLLTPVLANILEADQEKCWGFDQFFAETNDILHRAVVYVFSLQQATLHHIYIHEYNTAALFQELLSRRTSVPLHNQELLYEGRRLVLDPNRQAKAFPKTSRDNPIMLVSRESVATVGLIFEDPSPPKVQPRYDLDLDASYAKVRPVNTELHDVVSAGLSGEDYSEIQHKKSEVFHLCNYCTQILEKTEQLFEVLMQANLLSTEYDEISDMHKKVVRISGSLEPIERMTQDLKSKFLSGGLLTDLWTQQVGTHPKDRNVEKIKVLLDAITAIYQQFKKDKAERRLPYNEEQIHKFDKQKLVLHASKARSLFTEECAMKYRLFISKSEEWMRKVHHVRKQLLGLTGQLIGIEKEVTMLMERVIKLQEQLPQKLLPLVSSGMKPQAYLSQNTLVEMTLGMKKLKEEMEGVVKELAENNHFLERFGTLTLDGGLRG
;
A
#
# COMPACT_ATOMS: atom_id res chain seq x y z
N MET A 1 43.48 29.33 -9.67
CA MET A 1 43.22 28.17 -10.56
C MET A 1 44.36 27.20 -10.36
N GLN A 2 44.07 25.91 -10.24
CA GLN A 2 45.08 24.85 -10.07
C GLN A 2 44.93 23.84 -11.20
N SER A 3 45.98 23.06 -11.49
CA SER A 3 45.94 22.05 -12.54
C SER A 3 47.01 20.98 -12.39
N THR A 4 46.73 19.80 -12.92
CA THR A 4 47.69 18.72 -13.18
C THR A 4 47.97 18.61 -14.68
N THR A 5 48.66 17.56 -15.12
CA THR A 5 48.90 17.28 -16.54
C THR A 5 47.59 17.27 -17.35
N ASN A 6 46.55 16.56 -16.89
CA ASN A 6 45.33 16.36 -17.67
C ASN A 6 44.09 17.08 -17.12
N TYR A 7 44.14 17.65 -15.91
CA TYR A 7 42.96 18.25 -15.27
C TYR A 7 43.21 19.68 -14.81
N LEU A 8 42.17 20.51 -14.76
CA LEU A 8 42.20 21.85 -14.17
C LEU A 8 40.95 22.12 -13.34
N TRP A 9 41.07 22.96 -12.31
CA TRP A 9 39.95 23.36 -11.46
C TRP A 9 40.15 24.76 -10.87
N LEU A 10 39.03 25.40 -10.49
CA LEU A 10 39.03 26.65 -9.75
C LEU A 10 38.90 26.35 -8.25
N ILE A 11 39.64 27.09 -7.41
CA ILE A 11 39.57 26.94 -5.95
C ILE A 11 38.17 27.31 -5.42
N SER A 12 37.47 28.20 -6.11
CA SER A 12 36.08 28.58 -5.83
C SER A 12 35.07 27.45 -6.10
N ASP A 13 35.42 26.48 -6.94
CA ASP A 13 34.57 25.34 -7.29
C ASP A 13 34.72 24.17 -6.30
N LEU A 14 34.78 24.49 -5.01
CA LEU A 14 34.91 23.51 -3.92
C LEU A 14 33.60 22.72 -3.75
N LEU A 15 33.68 21.40 -3.85
CA LEU A 15 32.58 20.46 -3.66
C LEU A 15 32.52 19.89 -2.23
N GLY A 16 33.68 19.70 -1.59
CA GLY A 16 33.75 19.14 -0.25
C GLY A 16 35.07 19.44 0.43
N GLN A 17 35.02 19.65 1.74
CA GLN A 17 36.19 19.92 2.58
C GLN A 17 36.28 18.89 3.68
N GLY A 18 37.44 18.26 3.81
CA GLY A 18 37.76 17.31 4.87
C GLY A 18 39.07 17.69 5.57
N ALA A 19 39.35 17.02 6.69
CA ALA A 19 40.59 17.23 7.43
C ALA A 19 41.86 16.88 6.62
N THR A 20 41.73 15.97 5.65
CA THR A 20 42.85 15.42 4.87
C THR A 20 42.86 15.85 3.40
N ALA A 21 41.75 16.36 2.88
CA ALA A 21 41.66 16.71 1.47
C ALA A 21 40.52 17.68 1.20
N ASN A 22 40.66 18.42 0.11
CA ASN A 22 39.59 19.18 -0.51
C ASN A 22 39.19 18.52 -1.82
N VAL A 23 37.91 18.56 -2.16
CA VAL A 23 37.38 18.02 -3.41
C VAL A 23 36.83 19.18 -4.22
N TYR A 24 37.29 19.33 -5.45
CA TYR A 24 36.90 20.41 -6.36
C TYR A 24 36.19 19.84 -7.59
N ARG A 25 35.34 20.66 -8.21
CA ARG A 25 34.82 20.38 -9.55
C ARG A 25 35.88 20.81 -10.56
N GLY A 26 36.50 19.84 -11.21
CA GLY A 26 37.48 20.05 -12.26
C GLY A 26 36.98 19.61 -13.63
N ARG A 27 37.79 19.89 -14.64
CA ARG A 27 37.58 19.46 -16.02
C ARG A 27 38.81 18.77 -16.56
N HIS A 28 38.60 17.75 -17.38
CA HIS A 28 39.67 17.19 -18.20
C HIS A 28 40.03 18.18 -19.32
N LYS A 29 41.31 18.51 -19.45
CA LYS A 29 41.82 19.59 -20.32
C LYS A 29 41.51 19.37 -21.80
N LYS A 30 41.50 18.12 -22.26
CA LYS A 30 41.28 17.80 -23.69
C LYS A 30 39.82 17.59 -24.05
N THR A 31 39.06 16.93 -23.19
CA THR A 31 37.66 16.56 -23.51
C THR A 31 36.65 17.52 -22.93
N GLY A 32 37.00 18.31 -21.92
CA GLY A 32 36.09 19.23 -21.24
C GLY A 32 35.16 18.56 -20.22
N ASP A 33 35.21 17.23 -20.11
CA ASP A 33 34.40 16.42 -19.20
C ASP A 33 34.64 16.80 -17.74
N LEU A 34 33.58 16.77 -16.94
CA LEU A 34 33.62 17.15 -15.53
C LEU A 34 34.07 15.99 -14.65
N TYR A 35 34.95 16.30 -13.69
CA TYR A 35 35.46 15.35 -12.70
C TYR A 35 35.47 15.97 -11.30
N ALA A 36 35.39 15.11 -10.28
CA ALA A 36 35.69 15.50 -8.90
C ALA A 36 37.18 15.29 -8.64
N VAL A 37 37.93 16.38 -8.45
CA VAL A 37 39.37 16.36 -8.20
C VAL A 37 39.61 16.44 -6.70
N LYS A 38 40.10 15.36 -6.10
CA LYS A 38 40.45 15.32 -4.68
C LYS A 38 41.92 15.69 -4.50
N VAL A 39 42.17 16.86 -3.92
CA VAL A 39 43.50 17.39 -3.64
C VAL A 39 43.81 17.17 -2.15
N PHE A 40 44.86 16.42 -1.89
CA PHE A 40 45.35 16.09 -0.55
C PHE A 40 46.08 17.29 0.05
N ASN A 41 45.81 17.59 1.32
CA ASN A 41 46.49 18.69 2.02
C ASN A 41 47.76 18.18 2.75
N ASN A 42 48.58 19.10 3.24
CA ASN A 42 49.84 18.76 3.92
C ASN A 42 49.67 17.79 5.09
N LEU A 43 48.53 17.87 5.79
CA LEU A 43 48.21 16.98 6.90
C LEU A 43 48.01 15.53 6.46
N SER A 44 47.54 15.30 5.23
CA SER A 44 47.34 13.95 4.70
C SER A 44 48.63 13.27 4.26
N PHE A 45 49.64 14.05 3.87
CA PHE A 45 51.01 13.58 3.64
C PHE A 45 51.76 13.21 4.93
N LEU A 46 51.22 13.55 6.11
CA LEU A 46 51.73 13.07 7.41
C LEU A 46 51.49 11.57 7.64
N ARG A 47 50.62 10.94 6.83
CA ARG A 47 50.36 9.49 6.91
C ARG A 47 51.52 8.72 6.25
N PRO A 48 51.92 7.54 6.76
CA PRO A 48 52.95 6.74 6.09
C PRO A 48 52.60 6.52 4.61
N LEU A 49 53.59 6.68 3.73
CA LEU A 49 53.40 6.55 2.28
C LEU A 49 52.73 5.21 1.92
N ASP A 50 53.13 4.13 2.59
CA ASP A 50 52.56 2.79 2.42
C ASP A 50 51.05 2.71 2.71
N VAL A 51 50.54 3.52 3.66
CA VAL A 51 49.12 3.58 3.99
C VAL A 51 48.35 4.33 2.91
N GLN A 52 48.91 5.43 2.41
CA GLN A 52 48.31 6.21 1.32
C GLN A 52 48.27 5.39 0.02
N MET A 53 49.38 4.76 -0.34
CA MET A 53 49.48 3.89 -1.51
C MET A 53 48.52 2.71 -1.44
N ARG A 54 48.33 2.11 -0.25
CA ARG A 54 47.36 1.03 -0.05
C ARG A 54 45.92 1.49 -0.30
N GLU A 55 45.53 2.69 0.15
CA GLU A 55 44.20 3.25 -0.15
C GLU A 55 43.99 3.41 -1.66
N PHE A 56 44.99 3.94 -2.39
CA PHE A 56 44.90 4.11 -3.84
C PHE A 56 44.83 2.79 -4.58
N GLU A 57 45.65 1.81 -4.21
CA GLU A 57 45.66 0.50 -4.86
C GLU A 57 44.37 -0.29 -4.62
N VAL A 58 43.72 -0.11 -3.47
CA VAL A 58 42.37 -0.66 -3.24
C VAL A 58 41.36 0.06 -4.14
N LEU A 59 41.33 1.39 -4.15
CA LEU A 59 40.37 2.17 -4.94
C LEU A 59 40.51 1.95 -6.46
N LYS A 60 41.74 1.76 -6.97
CA LYS A 60 41.99 1.44 -8.38
C LYS A 60 41.39 0.10 -8.81
N LYS A 61 41.30 -0.87 -7.89
CA LYS A 61 40.75 -2.20 -8.17
C LYS A 61 39.22 -2.24 -8.11
N LEU A 62 38.58 -1.25 -7.50
CA LEU A 62 37.12 -1.21 -7.35
C LEU A 62 36.45 -0.71 -8.63
N ASN A 63 35.64 -1.58 -9.23
CA ASN A 63 34.83 -1.26 -10.39
C ASN A 63 33.42 -1.83 -10.21
N HIS A 64 32.53 -1.03 -9.62
CA HIS A 64 31.16 -1.44 -9.33
C HIS A 64 30.22 -0.24 -9.39
N LYS A 65 28.96 -0.45 -9.82
CA LYS A 65 27.96 0.62 -10.00
C LYS A 65 27.67 1.43 -8.73
N ASN A 66 27.88 0.84 -7.55
CA ASN A 66 27.64 1.48 -6.25
C ASN A 66 28.92 2.05 -5.61
N ILE A 67 30.04 2.12 -6.33
CA ILE A 67 31.31 2.69 -5.83
C ILE A 67 31.75 3.81 -6.80
N VAL A 68 32.11 4.97 -6.24
CA VAL A 68 32.65 6.08 -7.04
C VAL A 68 33.99 5.66 -7.66
N LYS A 69 34.06 5.67 -8.99
CA LYS A 69 35.24 5.21 -9.73
C LYS A 69 36.41 6.18 -9.60
N LEU A 70 37.58 5.65 -9.27
CA LEU A 70 38.85 6.36 -9.39
C LEU A 70 39.36 6.24 -10.83
N PHE A 71 39.45 7.37 -11.53
CA PHE A 71 39.93 7.40 -12.93
C PHE A 71 41.45 7.47 -13.04
N ALA A 72 42.06 8.36 -12.25
CA ALA A 72 43.49 8.60 -12.29
C ALA A 72 43.97 9.15 -10.94
N VAL A 73 45.27 9.03 -10.70
CA VAL A 73 46.00 9.72 -9.62
C VAL A 73 47.10 10.51 -10.33
N GLU A 74 47.11 11.84 -10.16
CA GLU A 74 48.07 12.74 -10.77
C GLU A 74 48.68 13.66 -9.71
N GLU A 75 49.92 14.08 -9.94
CA GLU A 75 50.61 15.03 -9.07
C GLU A 75 50.31 16.47 -9.53
N GLU A 76 50.16 17.38 -8.56
CA GLU A 76 50.14 18.81 -8.83
C GLU A 76 51.58 19.27 -9.14
N HIS A 77 51.76 20.32 -9.97
CA HIS A 77 53.10 20.78 -10.37
C HIS A 77 54.01 21.12 -9.15
N PRO A 78 55.34 20.92 -9.25
CA PRO A 78 56.21 20.49 -8.13
C PRO A 78 56.59 21.52 -7.06
N ASP A 79 56.06 22.74 -7.08
CA ASP A 79 56.55 23.82 -6.21
C ASP A 79 55.81 23.90 -4.87
N MET A 80 55.90 22.84 -4.05
CA MET A 80 55.79 22.94 -2.59
C MET A 80 55.96 21.55 -1.95
N TYR A 81 56.94 21.39 -1.06
CA TYR A 81 56.78 20.92 0.34
C TYR A 81 58.09 20.34 0.92
N GLU A 82 58.57 20.93 2.02
CA GLU A 82 59.54 20.32 2.94
C GLU A 82 59.06 20.44 4.40
N ARG A 83 59.15 19.29 5.12
CA ARG A 83 59.31 19.07 6.58
C ARG A 83 58.19 19.49 7.57
N ALA A 84 57.68 18.51 8.34
CA ALA A 84 58.10 18.23 9.73
C ALA A 84 57.15 17.21 10.42
N VAL A 85 57.73 16.40 11.33
CA VAL A 85 57.16 15.22 12.00
C VAL A 85 56.72 15.55 13.42
N LEU A 86 55.57 15.03 13.88
CA LEU A 86 55.32 14.62 15.28
C LEU A 86 54.12 13.63 15.35
N ARG A 87 54.23 12.58 16.18
CA ARG A 87 53.30 11.43 16.31
C ARG A 87 52.32 11.57 17.48
N LYS A 88 51.14 10.94 17.37
CA LYS A 88 50.40 10.30 18.49
C LYS A 88 49.56 9.12 17.98
N ASP A 89 49.83 7.93 18.50
CA ASP A 89 49.03 6.73 18.24
C ASP A 89 47.71 6.77 19.01
N HIS A 90 46.60 6.50 18.32
CA HIS A 90 45.36 6.06 18.96
C HIS A 90 45.14 4.58 18.64
N GLN A 91 45.45 3.73 19.61
CA GLN A 91 45.14 2.31 19.58
C GLN A 91 43.64 2.10 19.87
N LYS A 92 42.85 1.85 18.83
CA LYS A 92 41.67 0.96 18.87
C LYS A 92 41.47 0.40 17.46
N LYS A 93 41.65 -0.92 17.30
CA LYS A 93 41.31 -1.60 16.05
C LYS A 93 39.78 -1.69 15.99
N TYR A 94 39.16 -0.81 15.20
CA TYR A 94 37.74 -0.87 14.91
C TYR A 94 37.47 -2.10 14.03
N GLY A 95 36.54 -2.95 14.45
CA GLY A 95 36.12 -4.15 13.70
C GLY A 95 35.05 -3.82 12.66
N ALA A 96 34.79 -4.78 11.76
CA ALA A 96 33.81 -4.68 10.68
C ALA A 96 32.37 -4.35 11.16
N THR A 97 32.03 -4.70 12.40
CA THR A 97 30.72 -4.41 13.02
C THR A 97 30.46 -2.92 13.27
N VAL A 98 31.50 -2.08 13.33
CA VAL A 98 31.37 -0.63 13.49
C VAL A 98 30.74 0.02 12.24
N ASP A 99 30.98 -0.57 11.06
CA ASP A 99 30.39 -0.11 9.82
C ASP A 99 28.87 -0.34 9.81
N LEU A 100 28.41 -1.47 10.34
CA LEU A 100 26.98 -1.80 10.46
C LEU A 100 26.22 -0.82 11.36
N TRP A 101 26.84 -0.35 12.45
CA TRP A 101 26.25 0.70 13.27
C TRP A 101 26.03 2.00 12.48
N SER A 102 27.04 2.41 11.71
CA SER A 102 26.95 3.62 10.88
C SER A 102 25.88 3.49 9.78
N ILE A 103 25.74 2.30 9.19
CA ILE A 103 24.69 1.96 8.24
C ILE A 103 23.31 2.04 8.92
N GLY A 104 23.16 1.46 10.11
CA GLY A 104 21.91 1.52 10.87
C GLY A 104 21.47 2.94 11.20
N VAL A 105 22.40 3.79 11.65
CA VAL A 105 22.12 5.22 11.90
C VAL A 105 21.70 5.92 10.62
N THR A 106 22.35 5.59 9.50
CA THR A 106 22.04 6.16 8.18
C THR A 106 20.66 5.75 7.68
N PHE A 107 20.31 4.46 7.80
CA PHE A 107 18.99 3.94 7.44
C PHE A 107 17.88 4.55 8.29
N TYR A 108 18.07 4.64 9.61
CA TYR A 108 17.09 5.30 10.48
C TYR A 108 16.91 6.78 10.11
N HIS A 109 18.02 7.48 9.84
CA HIS A 109 17.98 8.88 9.44
C HIS A 109 17.29 9.09 8.09
N ALA A 110 17.55 8.23 7.12
CA ALA A 110 16.87 8.25 5.82
C ALA A 110 15.36 7.95 5.96
N ALA A 111 14.98 7.02 6.83
CA ALA A 111 13.59 6.63 7.07
C ALA A 111 12.77 7.68 7.82
N THR A 112 13.39 8.41 8.76
CA THR A 112 12.67 9.28 9.73
C THR A 112 13.01 10.76 9.64
N GLY A 113 14.02 11.14 8.84
CA GLY A 113 14.56 12.50 8.80
C GLY A 113 15.21 12.96 10.12
N SER A 114 15.41 12.06 11.08
CA SER A 114 15.95 12.33 12.41
C SER A 114 17.04 11.34 12.78
N LEU A 115 18.01 11.76 13.61
CA LEU A 115 18.96 10.82 14.19
C LEU A 115 18.26 9.91 15.22
N PRO A 116 18.61 8.62 15.30
CA PRO A 116 18.00 7.66 16.24
C PRO A 116 18.30 8.02 17.70
N PHE A 117 19.49 8.54 17.99
CA PHE A 117 19.95 8.84 19.34
C PHE A 117 20.20 10.34 19.49
N ARG A 118 19.46 10.99 20.40
CA ARG A 118 19.49 12.45 20.57
C ARG A 118 19.44 12.85 22.05
N PRO A 119 20.53 13.38 22.62
CA PRO A 119 20.47 14.05 23.91
C PRO A 119 19.76 15.39 23.78
N PHE A 120 19.31 15.96 24.91
CA PHE A 120 18.81 17.32 24.96
C PHE A 120 19.92 18.29 24.50
N GLU A 121 19.57 19.34 23.76
CA GLU A 121 20.50 20.26 23.05
C GLU A 121 21.34 19.67 21.90
N GLY A 122 21.32 18.35 21.71
CA GLY A 122 21.86 17.66 20.56
C GLY A 122 23.28 17.07 20.73
N PRO A 123 23.67 16.12 19.86
CA PRO A 123 24.81 15.23 20.09
C PRO A 123 26.19 15.90 20.21
N ARG A 124 26.35 17.10 19.63
CA ARG A 124 27.62 17.84 19.64
C ARG A 124 27.84 18.63 20.93
N ARG A 125 26.75 19.11 21.53
CA ARG A 125 26.78 19.92 22.76
C ARG A 125 26.88 19.02 23.98
N ASN A 126 26.14 17.91 23.98
CA ASN A 126 26.10 16.98 25.10
C ASN A 126 26.69 15.60 24.73
N LYS A 127 28.02 15.55 24.65
CA LYS A 127 28.76 14.31 24.27
C LYS A 127 28.67 13.23 25.35
N GLU A 128 28.59 13.62 26.61
CA GLU A 128 28.52 12.70 27.75
C GLU A 128 27.19 11.95 27.75
N VAL A 129 26.07 12.65 27.62
CA VAL A 129 24.75 12.00 27.51
C VAL A 129 24.65 11.23 26.20
N MET A 130 25.26 11.69 25.10
CA MET A 130 25.30 10.91 23.86
C MET A 130 26.00 9.56 24.07
N TYR A 131 27.17 9.56 24.75
CA TYR A 131 27.87 8.33 25.08
C TYR A 131 27.01 7.42 25.95
N LYS A 132 26.38 7.98 26.99
CA LYS A 132 25.43 7.27 27.86
C LYS A 132 24.28 6.62 27.08
N ILE A 133 23.66 7.36 26.14
CA ILE A 133 22.60 6.83 25.28
C ILE A 133 23.10 5.66 24.44
N ILE A 134 24.31 5.73 23.88
CA ILE A 134 24.80 4.64 23.04
C ILE A 134 25.14 3.39 23.89
N THR A 135 25.77 3.57 25.04
CA THR A 135 26.27 2.46 25.86
C THR A 135 25.22 1.80 26.74
N GLU A 136 24.28 2.57 27.29
CA GLU A 136 23.22 2.06 28.17
C GLU A 136 21.94 1.70 27.42
N LYS A 137 22.00 1.68 26.08
CA LYS A 137 20.87 1.37 25.22
C LYS A 137 20.37 -0.06 25.49
N PRO A 138 19.07 -0.26 25.78
CA PRO A 138 18.50 -1.59 25.88
C PRO A 138 18.55 -2.34 24.53
N SER A 139 18.76 -3.66 24.58
CA SER A 139 18.68 -4.52 23.38
C SER A 139 17.31 -4.42 22.71
N GLY A 140 17.29 -4.46 21.38
CA GLY A 140 16.06 -4.34 20.58
C GLY A 140 15.57 -2.90 20.35
N THR A 141 16.09 -1.90 21.07
CA THR A 141 15.70 -0.50 20.85
C THR A 141 16.45 0.12 19.69
N ILE A 142 15.72 0.89 18.86
CA ILE A 142 16.24 1.51 17.64
C ILE A 142 16.40 3.03 17.77
N SER A 143 15.85 3.63 18.83
CA SER A 143 15.94 5.06 19.08
C SER A 143 15.91 5.39 20.57
N GLY A 144 16.53 6.51 20.92
CA GLY A 144 16.65 7.03 22.29
C GLY A 144 16.66 8.56 22.27
N HIS A 145 15.69 9.19 22.92
CA HIS A 145 15.53 10.64 22.90
C HIS A 145 15.37 11.22 24.31
N GLN A 146 16.11 12.29 24.58
CA GLN A 146 15.95 13.06 25.82
C GLN A 146 15.19 14.36 25.50
N LYS A 147 13.98 14.51 26.07
CA LYS A 147 13.08 15.63 25.75
C LYS A 147 13.38 16.94 26.50
N SER A 148 13.92 16.84 27.71
CA SER A 148 14.22 17.98 28.58
C SER A 148 15.63 17.91 29.13
N GLU A 149 16.16 19.03 29.57
CA GLU A 149 17.45 19.09 30.26
C GLU A 149 17.44 18.14 31.45
N ASN A 150 18.45 17.28 31.56
CA ASN A 150 18.57 16.24 32.60
C ASN A 150 17.36 15.30 32.72
N GLY A 151 16.48 15.26 31.71
CA GLY A 151 15.33 14.35 31.66
C GLY A 151 15.74 12.89 31.43
N LYS A 152 14.79 11.97 31.64
CA LYS A 152 14.97 10.55 31.30
C LYS A 152 15.09 10.37 29.78
N ILE A 153 15.82 9.33 29.37
CA ILE A 153 15.89 8.92 27.97
C ILE A 153 14.66 8.06 27.66
N GLU A 154 13.90 8.48 26.66
CA GLU A 154 12.78 7.71 26.13
C GLU A 154 13.29 6.78 25.04
N TRP A 155 13.19 5.48 25.29
CA TRP A 155 13.58 4.43 24.35
C TRP A 155 12.39 3.96 23.53
N SER A 156 12.61 3.67 22.24
CA SER A 156 11.60 3.07 21.39
C SER A 156 12.19 1.93 20.55
N THR A 157 11.42 0.85 20.45
CA THR A 157 11.63 -0.29 19.54
C THR A 157 10.91 -0.09 18.20
N GLU A 158 10.09 0.95 18.08
CA GLU A 158 9.26 1.21 16.90
C GLU A 158 9.66 2.50 16.18
N MET A 159 9.32 2.56 14.89
CA MET A 159 9.43 3.76 14.08
C MET A 159 8.46 4.84 14.58
N PRO A 160 8.84 6.13 14.55
CA PRO A 160 7.92 7.21 14.93
C PRO A 160 6.72 7.28 13.99
N VAL A 161 5.62 7.86 14.47
CA VAL A 161 4.39 8.06 13.66
C VAL A 161 4.68 8.91 12.42
N SER A 162 5.66 9.82 12.50
CA SER A 162 6.13 10.64 11.39
C SER A 162 6.96 9.90 10.32
N CYS A 163 7.19 8.60 10.49
CA CYS A 163 7.88 7.79 9.50
C CYS A 163 6.97 7.50 8.30
N SER A 164 7.36 7.98 7.11
CA SER A 164 6.59 7.82 5.87
C SER A 164 6.67 6.41 5.26
N LEU A 165 7.50 5.52 5.81
CA LEU A 165 7.56 4.13 5.34
C LEU A 165 6.25 3.41 5.66
N SER A 166 5.75 2.60 4.72
CA SER A 166 4.58 1.75 4.98
C SER A 166 4.79 0.87 6.21
N LYS A 167 3.74 0.60 7.00
CA LYS A 167 3.79 -0.34 8.14
C LYS A 167 4.30 -1.73 7.73
N GLY A 168 4.05 -2.11 6.47
CA GLY A 168 4.63 -3.27 5.78
C GLY A 168 6.15 -3.32 5.89
N LEU A 169 6.80 -2.28 5.37
CA LEU A 169 8.25 -2.14 5.37
C LEU A 169 8.83 -1.88 6.75
N GLN A 170 8.13 -1.10 7.60
CA GLN A 170 8.58 -0.84 8.98
C GLN A 170 8.81 -2.15 9.74
N SER A 171 7.92 -3.16 9.62
CA SER A 171 8.11 -4.42 10.34
C SER A 171 9.27 -5.28 9.81
N LEU A 172 9.71 -5.06 8.56
CA LEU A 172 10.84 -5.77 7.97
C LEU A 172 12.15 -5.05 8.31
N LEU A 173 12.15 -3.72 8.29
CA LEU A 173 13.33 -2.90 8.53
C LEU A 173 13.67 -2.76 10.03
N THR A 174 12.67 -2.68 10.91
CA THR A 174 12.89 -2.50 12.35
C THR A 174 13.74 -3.61 12.97
N PRO A 175 13.51 -4.91 12.69
CA PRO A 175 14.40 -5.98 13.15
C PRO A 175 15.83 -5.82 12.65
N VAL A 176 16.04 -5.45 11.38
CA VAL A 176 17.38 -5.20 10.84
C VAL A 176 18.06 -4.09 11.64
N LEU A 177 17.38 -2.94 11.85
CA LEU A 177 17.90 -1.82 12.63
C LEU A 177 18.23 -2.22 14.07
N ALA A 178 17.34 -2.96 14.73
CA ALA A 178 17.52 -3.38 16.12
C ALA A 178 18.78 -4.23 16.32
N ASN A 179 19.13 -5.06 15.33
CA ASN A 179 20.26 -5.97 15.41
C ASN A 179 21.59 -5.36 14.93
N ILE A 180 21.58 -4.36 14.04
CA ILE A 180 22.80 -3.65 13.61
C ILE A 180 23.09 -2.40 14.46
N LEU A 181 22.08 -1.86 15.15
CA LEU A 181 22.22 -0.86 16.20
C LEU A 181 22.31 -1.55 17.56
N GLU A 182 23.04 -2.66 17.68
CA GLU A 182 23.29 -3.31 18.96
C GLU A 182 24.63 -2.84 19.55
N ALA A 183 24.60 -2.44 20.83
CA ALA A 183 25.78 -1.94 21.53
C ALA A 183 26.70 -3.09 21.97
N ASP A 184 26.10 -4.24 22.27
CA ASP A 184 26.80 -5.49 22.57
C ASP A 184 27.27 -6.16 21.27
N GLN A 185 28.59 -6.19 21.05
CA GLN A 185 29.16 -6.71 19.81
C GLN A 185 28.93 -8.21 19.61
N GLU A 186 28.69 -8.98 20.68
CA GLU A 186 28.41 -10.42 20.56
C GLU A 186 26.98 -10.71 20.08
N LYS A 187 26.06 -9.76 20.31
CA LYS A 187 24.66 -9.85 19.87
C LYS A 187 24.41 -9.14 18.54
N CYS A 188 25.33 -8.27 18.12
CA CYS A 188 25.25 -7.56 16.86
C CYS A 188 25.37 -8.53 15.67
N TRP A 189 24.59 -8.30 14.62
CA TRP A 189 24.72 -9.11 13.41
C TRP A 189 26.07 -8.93 12.73
N GLY A 190 26.55 -10.01 12.12
CA GLY A 190 27.64 -9.96 11.14
C GLY A 190 27.14 -9.55 9.75
N PHE A 191 28.07 -9.26 8.84
CA PHE A 191 27.75 -8.86 7.47
C PHE A 191 26.94 -9.91 6.70
N ASP A 192 27.25 -11.20 6.86
CA ASP A 192 26.54 -12.26 6.12
C ASP A 192 25.05 -12.29 6.45
N GLN A 193 24.71 -12.21 7.74
CA GLN A 193 23.32 -12.14 8.18
C GLN A 193 22.66 -10.82 7.74
N PHE A 194 23.34 -9.69 7.90
CA PHE A 194 22.84 -8.41 7.42
C PHE A 194 22.52 -8.42 5.92
N PHE A 195 23.41 -8.97 5.08
CA PHE A 195 23.20 -9.09 3.64
C PHE A 195 22.07 -10.06 3.32
N ALA A 196 21.99 -11.21 3.99
CA ALA A 196 20.90 -12.17 3.78
C ALA A 196 19.53 -11.54 4.06
N GLU A 197 19.39 -10.86 5.21
CA GLU A 197 18.13 -10.24 5.65
C GLU A 197 17.75 -9.03 4.80
N THR A 198 18.72 -8.17 4.45
CA THR A 198 18.43 -7.03 3.55
C THR A 198 18.13 -7.46 2.13
N ASN A 199 18.81 -8.48 1.61
CA ASN A 199 18.48 -9.05 0.31
C ASN A 199 17.09 -9.70 0.31
N ASP A 200 16.69 -10.40 1.38
CA ASP A 200 15.33 -10.93 1.48
C ASP A 200 14.28 -9.83 1.30
N ILE A 201 14.48 -8.67 1.95
CA ILE A 201 13.57 -7.52 1.83
C ILE A 201 13.56 -6.98 0.39
N LEU A 202 14.74 -6.85 -0.24
CA LEU A 202 14.88 -6.27 -1.58
C LEU A 202 14.31 -7.15 -2.70
N HIS A 203 14.22 -8.46 -2.50
CA HIS A 203 13.67 -9.40 -3.51
C HIS A 203 12.15 -9.60 -3.40
N ARG A 204 11.49 -9.00 -2.40
CA ARG A 204 10.02 -9.07 -2.27
C ARG A 204 9.34 -8.11 -3.25
N ALA A 205 8.30 -8.62 -3.91
CA ALA A 205 7.34 -7.79 -4.63
C ALA A 205 6.37 -7.13 -3.65
N VAL A 206 5.74 -6.03 -4.08
CA VAL A 206 4.74 -5.32 -3.29
C VAL A 206 3.36 -5.52 -3.90
N VAL A 207 2.42 -6.03 -3.11
CA VAL A 207 1.00 -6.10 -3.44
C VAL A 207 0.25 -5.04 -2.63
N TYR A 208 -0.47 -4.16 -3.31
CA TYR A 208 -1.23 -3.08 -2.67
C TYR A 208 -2.63 -3.57 -2.36
N VAL A 209 -3.05 -3.41 -1.09
CA VAL A 209 -4.37 -3.84 -0.61
C VAL A 209 -5.01 -2.71 0.18
N PHE A 210 -6.21 -2.29 -0.18
CA PHE A 210 -6.94 -1.26 0.55
C PHE A 210 -8.08 -1.90 1.36
N SER A 211 -8.07 -1.69 2.68
CA SER A 211 -9.09 -2.18 3.59
C SER A 211 -10.26 -1.19 3.62
N LEU A 212 -11.37 -1.54 2.96
CA LEU A 212 -12.49 -0.61 2.74
C LEU A 212 -13.14 -0.16 4.06
N GLN A 213 -13.30 -1.09 5.01
CA GLN A 213 -13.91 -0.77 6.32
C GLN A 213 -12.97 0.01 7.23
N GLN A 214 -11.67 -0.26 7.16
CA GLN A 214 -10.69 0.45 7.99
C GLN A 214 -10.28 1.78 7.38
N ALA A 215 -10.54 2.00 6.09
CA ALA A 215 -10.05 3.14 5.30
C ALA A 215 -8.52 3.26 5.35
N THR A 216 -7.82 2.13 5.15
CA THR A 216 -6.36 2.04 5.23
C THR A 216 -5.74 1.30 4.05
N LEU A 217 -4.69 1.88 3.47
CA LEU A 217 -3.88 1.24 2.43
C LEU A 217 -2.72 0.44 3.03
N HIS A 218 -2.62 -0.83 2.65
CA HIS A 218 -1.60 -1.77 3.08
C HIS A 218 -0.66 -2.13 1.93
N HIS A 219 0.63 -2.25 2.27
CA HIS A 219 1.66 -2.71 1.35
C HIS A 219 2.11 -4.08 1.84
N ILE A 220 1.80 -5.13 1.08
CA ILE A 220 2.15 -6.51 1.42
C ILE A 220 3.41 -6.90 0.66
N TYR A 221 4.51 -7.07 1.39
CA TYR A 221 5.80 -7.45 0.85
C TYR A 221 5.93 -8.97 0.84
N ILE A 222 5.92 -9.57 -0.35
CA ILE A 222 5.84 -11.01 -0.54
C ILE A 222 6.76 -11.45 -1.68
N HIS A 223 7.39 -12.61 -1.58
CA HIS A 223 8.18 -13.15 -2.68
C HIS A 223 7.29 -13.69 -3.79
N GLU A 224 7.73 -13.56 -5.03
CA GLU A 224 6.97 -13.98 -6.21
C GLU A 224 6.59 -15.48 -6.21
N TYR A 225 7.41 -16.31 -5.58
CA TYR A 225 7.19 -17.75 -5.44
C TYR A 225 6.27 -18.13 -4.27
N ASN A 226 5.94 -17.19 -3.37
CA ASN A 226 5.02 -17.47 -2.27
C ASN A 226 3.58 -17.62 -2.76
N THR A 227 2.74 -18.26 -1.95
CA THR A 227 1.38 -18.62 -2.30
C THR A 227 0.33 -17.64 -1.78
N ALA A 228 -0.89 -17.74 -2.32
CA ALA A 228 -2.04 -16.98 -1.85
C ALA A 228 -2.37 -17.24 -0.37
N ALA A 229 -2.15 -18.46 0.12
CA ALA A 229 -2.32 -18.77 1.54
C ALA A 229 -1.44 -17.88 2.43
N LEU A 230 -0.15 -17.73 2.08
CA LEU A 230 0.76 -16.85 2.82
C LEU A 230 0.34 -15.38 2.67
N PHE A 231 -0.06 -14.95 1.47
CA PHE A 231 -0.56 -13.59 1.24
C PHE A 231 -1.74 -13.25 2.15
N GLN A 232 -2.74 -14.12 2.25
CA GLN A 232 -3.92 -13.90 3.09
C GLN A 232 -3.57 -13.93 4.59
N GLU A 233 -2.58 -14.73 4.99
CA GLU A 233 -2.06 -14.73 6.37
C GLU A 233 -1.35 -13.40 6.70
N LEU A 234 -0.46 -12.93 5.81
CA LEU A 234 0.20 -11.64 5.95
C LEU A 234 -0.82 -10.51 6.00
N LEU A 235 -1.87 -10.57 5.18
CA LEU A 235 -2.96 -9.61 5.20
C LEU A 235 -3.71 -9.66 6.54
N SER A 236 -4.03 -10.86 7.05
CA SER A 236 -4.72 -11.03 8.34
C SER A 236 -3.93 -10.44 9.50
N ARG A 237 -2.61 -10.66 9.55
CA ARG A 237 -1.74 -10.07 10.58
C ARG A 237 -1.71 -8.54 10.55
N ARG A 238 -2.02 -7.92 9.40
CA ARG A 238 -1.99 -6.45 9.23
C ARG A 238 -3.32 -5.78 9.46
N THR A 239 -4.41 -6.41 9.03
CA THR A 239 -5.75 -5.85 9.10
C THR A 239 -6.51 -6.36 10.32
N SER A 240 -5.99 -7.38 10.99
CA SER A 240 -6.69 -8.14 12.03
C SER A 240 -8.00 -8.79 11.52
N VAL A 241 -8.15 -8.94 10.20
CA VAL A 241 -9.29 -9.63 9.58
C VAL A 241 -8.93 -11.11 9.37
N PRO A 242 -9.67 -12.06 9.99
CA PRO A 242 -9.41 -13.49 9.82
C PRO A 242 -9.60 -13.97 8.38
N LEU A 243 -8.84 -14.99 7.98
CA LEU A 243 -8.84 -15.59 6.63
C LEU A 243 -10.25 -15.83 6.05
N HIS A 244 -11.14 -16.45 6.83
CA HIS A 244 -12.51 -16.79 6.42
C HIS A 244 -13.44 -15.58 6.22
N ASN A 245 -13.06 -14.43 6.80
CA ASN A 245 -13.80 -13.18 6.69
C ASN A 245 -13.26 -12.27 5.57
N GLN A 246 -12.11 -12.61 4.96
CA GLN A 246 -11.51 -11.81 3.89
C GLN A 246 -12.24 -12.03 2.56
N GLU A 247 -12.78 -10.94 2.00
CA GLU A 247 -13.25 -10.91 0.62
C GLU A 247 -12.43 -9.92 -0.18
N LEU A 248 -11.84 -10.42 -1.26
CA LEU A 248 -10.97 -9.65 -2.13
C LEU A 248 -11.72 -9.23 -3.39
N LEU A 249 -11.49 -8.00 -3.81
CA LEU A 249 -11.98 -7.46 -5.07
C LEU A 249 -10.82 -6.83 -5.83
N TYR A 250 -10.87 -6.90 -7.15
CA TYR A 250 -9.90 -6.21 -8.01
C TYR A 250 -10.58 -5.79 -9.30
N GLU A 251 -10.39 -4.53 -9.68
CA GLU A 251 -11.13 -3.88 -10.78
C GLU A 251 -12.63 -4.16 -10.66
N GLY A 252 -13.08 -4.11 -9.40
CA GLY A 252 -14.45 -4.33 -8.99
C GLY A 252 -14.97 -5.76 -8.96
N ARG A 253 -14.35 -6.70 -9.67
CA ARG A 253 -14.81 -8.10 -9.64
C ARG A 253 -14.30 -8.80 -8.39
N ARG A 254 -15.06 -9.79 -7.91
CA ARG A 254 -14.60 -10.67 -6.83
C ARG A 254 -13.34 -11.42 -7.27
N LEU A 255 -12.26 -11.23 -6.52
CA LEU A 255 -11.00 -11.92 -6.73
C LEU A 255 -10.96 -13.17 -5.86
N VAL A 256 -11.06 -14.34 -6.50
CA VAL A 256 -10.87 -15.64 -5.84
C VAL A 256 -9.45 -16.12 -6.14
N LEU A 257 -8.64 -16.24 -5.10
CA LEU A 257 -7.28 -16.76 -5.21
C LEU A 257 -7.28 -18.22 -4.74
N ASP A 258 -6.84 -19.13 -5.62
CA ASP A 258 -6.53 -20.50 -5.21
C ASP A 258 -5.40 -20.46 -4.17
N PRO A 259 -5.49 -21.19 -3.04
CA PRO A 259 -4.49 -21.15 -1.97
C PRO A 259 -3.05 -21.42 -2.42
N ASN A 260 -2.85 -22.20 -3.49
CA ASN A 260 -1.56 -22.56 -4.05
C ASN A 260 -1.10 -21.63 -5.19
N ARG A 261 -1.93 -20.67 -5.61
CA ARG A 261 -1.56 -19.69 -6.64
C ARG A 261 -0.39 -18.84 -6.16
N GLN A 262 0.64 -18.74 -6.98
CA GLN A 262 1.84 -17.96 -6.66
C GLN A 262 1.59 -16.45 -6.82
N ALA A 263 2.27 -15.64 -6.00
CA ALA A 263 2.17 -14.19 -6.00
C ALA A 263 2.55 -13.56 -7.35
N LYS A 264 3.47 -14.17 -8.10
CA LYS A 264 3.81 -13.73 -9.47
C LYS A 264 2.62 -13.71 -10.43
N ALA A 265 1.60 -14.52 -10.16
CA ALA A 265 0.40 -14.65 -10.98
C ALA A 265 -0.77 -13.82 -10.45
N PHE A 266 -0.55 -12.97 -9.44
CA PHE A 266 -1.55 -12.02 -8.95
C PHE A 266 -1.78 -10.91 -9.97
N PRO A 267 -2.93 -10.21 -9.90
CA PRO A 267 -3.12 -8.99 -10.67
C PRO A 267 -2.05 -7.94 -10.29
N LYS A 268 -1.69 -7.09 -11.26
CA LYS A 268 -0.73 -6.00 -11.02
C LYS A 268 -1.42 -4.88 -10.27
N THR A 269 -0.96 -4.63 -9.05
CA THR A 269 -1.54 -3.61 -8.18
C THR A 269 -0.66 -2.36 -8.10
N SER A 270 -1.28 -1.19 -7.90
CA SER A 270 -0.59 0.07 -7.58
C SER A 270 -1.29 0.77 -6.40
N ARG A 271 -0.82 1.96 -5.99
CA ARG A 271 -1.52 2.78 -4.97
C ARG A 271 -2.91 3.20 -5.46
N ASP A 272 -3.06 3.44 -6.76
CA ASP A 272 -4.28 3.94 -7.40
C ASP A 272 -5.21 2.79 -7.87
N ASN A 273 -4.66 1.59 -8.07
CA ASN A 273 -5.42 0.37 -8.40
C ASN A 273 -5.04 -0.79 -7.44
N PRO A 274 -5.46 -0.73 -6.18
CA PRO A 274 -5.20 -1.77 -5.19
C PRO A 274 -6.19 -2.95 -5.30
N ILE A 275 -5.89 -4.06 -4.61
CA ILE A 275 -6.91 -5.07 -4.28
C ILE A 275 -7.73 -4.53 -3.11
N MET A 276 -9.06 -4.55 -3.19
CA MET A 276 -9.90 -4.18 -2.04
C MET A 276 -10.12 -5.38 -1.14
N LEU A 277 -9.94 -5.16 0.16
CA LEU A 277 -10.35 -6.06 1.20
C LEU A 277 -11.65 -5.57 1.84
N VAL A 278 -12.64 -6.47 1.90
CA VAL A 278 -13.88 -6.29 2.66
C VAL A 278 -14.03 -7.45 3.64
N SER A 279 -14.26 -7.15 4.91
CA SER A 279 -14.59 -8.15 5.92
C SER A 279 -16.07 -8.51 5.87
N ARG A 280 -16.37 -9.78 6.12
CA ARG A 280 -17.75 -10.25 6.37
C ARG A 280 -18.32 -9.72 7.69
N GLU A 281 -17.44 -9.37 8.63
CA GLU A 281 -17.80 -8.86 9.96
C GLU A 281 -17.58 -7.35 10.07
N SER A 282 -18.14 -6.76 11.11
CA SER A 282 -17.89 -5.35 11.45
C SER A 282 -16.44 -5.17 11.92
N VAL A 283 -15.74 -4.21 11.35
CA VAL A 283 -14.37 -3.83 11.72
C VAL A 283 -14.36 -2.35 12.03
N ALA A 284 -13.56 -1.93 13.01
CA ALA A 284 -13.43 -0.51 13.37
C ALA A 284 -12.78 0.29 12.23
N THR A 285 -13.35 1.45 11.92
CA THR A 285 -12.74 2.42 11.02
C THR A 285 -11.52 3.04 11.68
N VAL A 286 -10.38 3.05 10.99
CA VAL A 286 -9.11 3.59 11.52
C VAL A 286 -8.76 4.90 10.81
N GLY A 287 -8.78 4.88 9.48
CA GLY A 287 -8.30 5.97 8.65
C GLY A 287 -6.78 6.15 8.71
N LEU A 288 -6.30 7.18 8.03
CA LEU A 288 -4.93 7.65 8.12
C LEU A 288 -4.64 8.28 9.48
N ILE A 289 -3.58 7.79 10.13
CA ILE A 289 -3.04 8.34 11.38
C ILE A 289 -1.93 9.31 11.01
N PHE A 290 -2.05 10.57 11.43
CA PHE A 290 -1.06 11.62 11.22
C PHE A 290 -0.96 12.54 12.45
N GLU A 291 0.19 13.17 12.62
CA GLU A 291 0.45 14.13 13.70
C GLU A 291 0.17 15.57 13.20
N ASP A 292 -0.36 16.46 14.05
CA ASP A 292 -0.53 17.87 13.67
C ASP A 292 0.85 18.55 13.60
N PRO A 293 1.28 19.04 12.42
CA PRO A 293 2.55 19.73 12.32
C PRO A 293 2.48 21.07 13.06
N SER A 294 3.13 21.14 14.22
CA SER A 294 3.31 22.41 14.92
C SER A 294 4.36 23.28 14.21
N PRO A 295 4.09 24.58 13.96
CA PRO A 295 5.07 25.45 13.35
C PRO A 295 6.25 25.65 14.31
N PRO A 296 7.50 25.74 13.80
CA PRO A 296 8.64 26.03 14.65
C PRO A 296 8.45 27.39 15.33
N LYS A 297 8.73 27.46 16.63
CA LYS A 297 8.74 28.73 17.38
C LYS A 297 9.91 29.57 16.89
N VAL A 298 9.66 30.48 15.96
CA VAL A 298 10.66 31.41 15.44
C VAL A 298 10.96 32.46 16.51
N GLN A 299 12.21 32.59 16.91
CA GLN A 299 12.63 33.64 17.84
C GLN A 299 12.67 35.00 17.13
N PRO A 300 12.28 36.10 17.80
CA PRO A 300 12.29 37.43 17.20
C PRO A 300 13.71 37.98 16.96
N ARG A 301 14.72 37.43 17.64
CA ARG A 301 16.12 37.82 17.48
C ARG A 301 16.59 37.53 16.05
N TYR A 302 17.23 38.51 15.42
CA TYR A 302 17.92 38.34 14.13
C TYR A 302 19.21 37.53 14.33
N ASP A 303 19.31 36.39 13.65
CA ASP A 303 20.47 35.50 13.71
C ASP A 303 20.49 34.60 12.48
N LEU A 304 21.45 34.79 11.58
CA LEU A 304 21.53 34.07 10.31
C LEU A 304 21.65 32.55 10.46
N ASP A 305 22.31 32.08 11.52
CA ASP A 305 22.50 30.65 11.77
C ASP A 305 21.22 30.01 12.27
N LEU A 306 20.56 30.65 13.24
CA LEU A 306 19.29 30.20 13.79
C LEU A 306 18.16 30.32 12.76
N ASP A 307 18.11 31.41 12.00
CA ASP A 307 17.06 31.68 11.02
C ASP A 307 17.10 30.66 9.88
N ALA A 308 18.29 30.32 9.35
CA ALA A 308 18.43 29.22 8.40
C ALA A 308 18.07 27.85 9.01
N SER A 309 18.30 27.65 10.31
CA SER A 309 17.91 26.42 11.01
C SER A 309 16.40 26.34 11.24
N TYR A 310 15.72 27.46 11.53
CA TYR A 310 14.26 27.53 11.69
C TYR A 310 13.54 27.40 10.35
N ALA A 311 14.07 28.03 9.31
CA ALA A 311 13.55 27.95 7.95
C ALA A 311 13.80 26.60 7.29
N LYS A 312 14.67 25.76 7.87
CA LYS A 312 14.80 24.35 7.50
C LYS A 312 13.54 23.60 7.92
N VAL A 313 12.48 23.81 7.14
CA VAL A 313 11.24 23.07 7.24
C VAL A 313 11.60 21.63 6.93
N ARG A 314 11.42 20.75 7.93
CA ARG A 314 11.35 19.32 7.66
C ARG A 314 10.32 19.18 6.56
N PRO A 315 10.62 18.52 5.43
CA PRO A 315 9.65 18.37 4.37
C PRO A 315 8.40 17.74 4.99
N VAL A 316 7.40 18.56 5.27
CA VAL A 316 6.04 18.10 5.50
C VAL A 316 5.51 17.49 4.19
N ASN A 317 6.29 17.57 3.10
CA ASN A 317 6.02 17.01 1.78
C ASN A 317 5.72 15.51 1.73
N THR A 318 6.00 14.70 2.75
CA THR A 318 5.51 13.30 2.75
C THR A 318 4.24 13.16 3.56
N GLU A 319 4.16 13.64 4.81
CA GLU A 319 2.93 13.53 5.60
C GLU A 319 1.79 14.39 5.07
N LEU A 320 2.06 15.62 4.62
CA LEU A 320 1.05 16.53 4.10
C LEU A 320 0.66 16.15 2.68
N HIS A 321 1.59 15.58 1.88
CA HIS A 321 1.20 15.01 0.59
C HIS A 321 0.44 13.70 0.78
N ASP A 322 0.81 12.80 1.70
CA ASP A 322 0.07 11.56 1.95
C ASP A 322 -1.27 11.82 2.65
N VAL A 323 -1.41 12.80 3.54
CA VAL A 323 -2.69 13.18 4.18
C VAL A 323 -3.59 13.94 3.22
N VAL A 324 -3.04 14.86 2.43
CA VAL A 324 -3.85 15.56 1.42
C VAL A 324 -4.10 14.64 0.21
N SER A 325 -3.23 13.69 -0.13
CA SER A 325 -3.50 12.62 -1.13
C SER A 325 -4.49 11.58 -0.60
N ALA A 326 -4.46 11.23 0.69
CA ALA A 326 -5.48 10.41 1.34
C ALA A 326 -6.82 11.16 1.49
N GLY A 327 -6.82 12.48 1.40
CA GLY A 327 -8.01 13.31 1.20
C GLY A 327 -8.39 13.51 -0.28
N LEU A 328 -7.59 13.05 -1.24
CA LEU A 328 -7.73 13.36 -2.67
C LEU A 328 -7.80 12.14 -3.59
N SER A 329 -8.02 10.94 -3.08
CA SER A 329 -8.41 9.80 -3.92
C SER A 329 -9.85 9.97 -4.40
N GLY A 330 -10.05 10.93 -5.32
CA GLY A 330 -11.26 11.06 -6.13
C GLY A 330 -11.46 9.88 -7.09
N GLU A 331 -10.53 8.92 -7.12
CA GLU A 331 -10.66 7.63 -7.79
C GLU A 331 -11.39 6.57 -6.93
N ASP A 332 -11.44 6.75 -5.60
CA ASP A 332 -12.21 5.90 -4.65
C ASP A 332 -13.72 5.89 -4.95
N TYR A 333 -14.18 6.89 -5.70
CA TYR A 333 -15.57 7.03 -6.14
C TYR A 333 -15.99 5.91 -7.12
N SER A 334 -15.07 5.46 -7.98
CA SER A 334 -15.33 4.38 -8.93
C SER A 334 -15.48 3.01 -8.24
N GLU A 335 -14.80 2.84 -7.11
CA GLU A 335 -14.73 1.61 -6.35
C GLU A 335 -15.89 1.45 -5.35
N ILE A 336 -16.40 2.56 -4.82
CA ILE A 336 -17.68 2.62 -4.10
C ILE A 336 -18.85 2.37 -5.06
N GLN A 337 -18.81 2.92 -6.29
CA GLN A 337 -19.78 2.58 -7.35
C GLN A 337 -19.68 1.11 -7.77
N HIS A 338 -18.50 0.51 -7.72
CA HIS A 338 -18.35 -0.93 -7.99
C HIS A 338 -18.79 -1.80 -6.81
N LYS A 339 -18.56 -1.40 -5.55
CA LYS A 339 -19.09 -2.12 -4.38
C LYS A 339 -20.62 -2.05 -4.34
N LYS A 340 -21.19 -0.90 -4.72
CA LYS A 340 -22.61 -0.76 -5.04
C LYS A 340 -23.02 -1.77 -6.12
N SER A 341 -22.29 -1.86 -7.24
CA SER A 341 -22.58 -2.82 -8.32
C SER A 341 -22.46 -4.29 -7.88
N GLU A 342 -21.51 -4.64 -7.01
CA GLU A 342 -21.34 -5.99 -6.44
C GLU A 342 -22.47 -6.35 -5.46
N VAL A 343 -22.87 -5.40 -4.61
CA VAL A 343 -24.02 -5.58 -3.71
C VAL A 343 -25.33 -5.65 -4.51
N PHE A 344 -25.46 -4.85 -5.58
CA PHE A 344 -26.54 -4.99 -6.57
C PHE A 344 -26.51 -6.37 -7.25
N HIS A 345 -25.33 -6.90 -7.60
CA HIS A 345 -25.19 -8.25 -8.15
C HIS A 345 -25.60 -9.32 -7.13
N LEU A 346 -25.22 -9.20 -5.86
CA LEU A 346 -25.64 -10.10 -4.78
C LEU A 346 -27.15 -10.03 -4.54
N CYS A 347 -27.75 -8.84 -4.56
CA CYS A 347 -29.19 -8.65 -4.47
C CYS A 347 -29.93 -9.25 -5.68
N ASN A 348 -29.44 -9.01 -6.90
CA ASN A 348 -30.00 -9.58 -8.12
C ASN A 348 -29.87 -11.11 -8.15
N TYR A 349 -28.76 -11.66 -7.67
CA TYR A 349 -28.55 -13.10 -7.51
C TYR A 349 -29.54 -13.71 -6.49
N CYS A 350 -29.82 -13.01 -5.39
CA CYS A 350 -30.84 -13.42 -4.43
C CYS A 350 -32.25 -13.37 -5.04
N THR A 351 -32.58 -12.33 -5.82
CA THR A 351 -33.84 -12.25 -6.58
C THR A 351 -33.98 -13.40 -7.59
N GLN A 352 -32.91 -13.78 -8.27
CA GLN A 352 -32.92 -14.92 -9.21
C GLN A 352 -33.10 -16.29 -8.53
N ILE A 353 -32.60 -16.46 -7.30
CA ILE A 353 -32.85 -17.67 -6.50
C ILE A 353 -34.31 -17.72 -6.05
N LEU A 354 -34.89 -16.59 -5.69
CA LEU A 354 -36.30 -16.45 -5.30
C LEU A 354 -37.25 -16.83 -6.45
N GLU A 355 -37.02 -16.27 -7.64
CA GLU A 355 -37.82 -16.55 -8.85
C GLU A 355 -37.78 -18.05 -9.23
N LYS A 356 -36.63 -18.71 -9.07
CA LYS A 356 -36.50 -20.16 -9.30
C LYS A 356 -37.25 -21.01 -8.27
N THR A 357 -37.30 -20.55 -7.02
CA THR A 357 -37.99 -21.26 -5.93
C THR A 357 -39.51 -21.20 -6.10
N GLU A 358 -40.03 -20.06 -6.59
CA GLU A 358 -41.45 -19.85 -6.89
C GLU A 358 -41.93 -20.74 -8.06
N GLN A 359 -41.14 -20.83 -9.14
CA GLN A 359 -41.45 -21.68 -10.30
C GLN A 359 -41.50 -23.18 -9.96
N LEU A 360 -40.64 -23.65 -9.05
CA LEU A 360 -40.66 -25.05 -8.58
C LEU A 360 -41.91 -25.37 -7.74
N PHE A 361 -42.47 -24.36 -7.08
CA PHE A 361 -43.65 -24.51 -6.24
C PHE A 361 -44.94 -24.67 -7.06
N GLU A 362 -45.08 -23.94 -8.17
CA GLU A 362 -46.21 -24.08 -9.09
C GLU A 362 -46.33 -25.49 -9.68
N VAL A 363 -45.19 -26.14 -9.95
CA VAL A 363 -45.13 -27.50 -10.49
C VAL A 363 -45.67 -28.54 -9.51
N LEU A 364 -45.45 -28.36 -8.20
CA LEU A 364 -45.91 -29.29 -7.17
C LEU A 364 -47.42 -29.20 -6.90
N MET A 365 -48.03 -28.04 -7.13
CA MET A 365 -49.47 -27.81 -6.94
C MET A 365 -50.35 -28.54 -7.97
N GLN A 366 -49.78 -28.94 -9.11
CA GLN A 366 -50.55 -29.55 -10.21
C GLN A 366 -50.78 -31.07 -10.07
N ALA A 367 -50.27 -31.72 -9.01
CA ALA A 367 -50.13 -33.19 -8.94
C ALA A 367 -51.16 -33.97 -8.07
N ASN A 368 -52.38 -33.45 -7.82
CA ASN A 368 -53.44 -34.07 -6.98
C ASN A 368 -53.69 -35.60 -7.15
N LEU A 369 -53.56 -36.42 -6.09
CA LEU A 369 -53.89 -37.88 -6.08
C LEU A 369 -54.52 -38.41 -4.76
N LEU A 370 -55.54 -39.30 -4.88
CA LEU A 370 -56.44 -39.95 -3.88
C LEU A 370 -55.92 -41.33 -3.40
N SER A 371 -56.26 -42.01 -2.28
CA SER A 371 -57.07 -41.73 -1.05
C SER A 371 -56.61 -42.55 0.21
N THR A 372 -55.51 -43.31 0.20
CA THR A 372 -54.92 -43.95 1.44
C THR A 372 -53.41 -43.76 1.57
N GLU A 373 -52.72 -43.51 0.47
CA GLU A 373 -51.44 -42.75 0.41
C GLU A 373 -51.68 -41.23 0.63
N TYR A 374 -52.95 -40.87 0.78
CA TYR A 374 -53.45 -39.52 0.98
C TYR A 374 -53.02 -38.89 2.29
N ASP A 375 -52.73 -39.66 3.35
CA ASP A 375 -52.28 -39.08 4.62
C ASP A 375 -50.80 -38.66 4.55
N GLU A 376 -49.94 -39.46 3.91
CA GLU A 376 -48.55 -39.07 3.65
C GLU A 376 -48.47 -37.93 2.62
N ILE A 377 -49.30 -37.98 1.58
CA ILE A 377 -49.43 -36.90 0.59
C ILE A 377 -50.06 -35.65 1.21
N SER A 378 -51.03 -35.78 2.12
CA SER A 378 -51.67 -34.67 2.86
C SER A 378 -50.69 -34.03 3.83
N ASP A 379 -49.85 -34.80 4.51
CA ASP A 379 -48.81 -34.26 5.37
C ASP A 379 -47.68 -33.60 4.58
N MET A 380 -47.32 -34.15 3.41
CA MET A 380 -46.45 -33.49 2.45
C MET A 380 -47.08 -32.21 1.89
N HIS A 381 -48.38 -32.21 1.58
CA HIS A 381 -49.13 -31.05 1.12
C HIS A 381 -49.20 -29.96 2.20
N LYS A 382 -49.47 -30.32 3.46
CA LYS A 382 -49.41 -29.38 4.60
C LYS A 382 -48.01 -28.78 4.78
N LYS A 383 -46.94 -29.56 4.54
CA LYS A 383 -45.57 -29.05 4.55
C LYS A 383 -45.30 -28.09 3.39
N VAL A 384 -45.75 -28.41 2.19
CA VAL A 384 -45.63 -27.56 0.99
C VAL A 384 -46.40 -26.24 1.19
N VAL A 385 -47.64 -26.27 1.64
CA VAL A 385 -48.44 -25.07 1.95
C VAL A 385 -47.76 -24.21 3.04
N ARG A 386 -47.15 -24.84 4.06
CA ARG A 386 -46.37 -24.13 5.08
C ARG A 386 -45.12 -23.46 4.50
N ILE A 387 -44.41 -24.14 3.59
CA ILE A 387 -43.27 -23.58 2.88
C ILE A 387 -43.71 -22.38 2.03
N SER A 388 -44.81 -22.49 1.29
CA SER A 388 -45.41 -21.38 0.53
C SER A 388 -45.70 -20.16 1.38
N GLY A 389 -46.34 -20.36 2.54
CA GLY A 389 -46.66 -19.27 3.47
C GLY A 389 -45.42 -18.60 4.07
N SER A 390 -44.26 -19.27 4.04
CA SER A 390 -42.99 -18.69 4.48
C SER A 390 -42.27 -17.84 3.41
N LEU A 391 -42.67 -17.94 2.14
CA LEU A 391 -42.07 -17.18 1.03
C LEU A 391 -42.56 -15.73 0.97
N GLU A 392 -43.83 -15.47 1.29
CA GLU A 392 -44.42 -14.13 1.22
C GLU A 392 -43.71 -13.08 2.13
N PRO A 393 -43.34 -13.40 3.39
CA PRO A 393 -42.51 -12.51 4.21
C PRO A 393 -41.09 -12.30 3.65
N ILE A 394 -40.50 -13.32 3.01
CA ILE A 394 -39.18 -13.25 2.40
C ILE A 394 -39.20 -12.33 1.18
N GLU A 395 -40.24 -12.41 0.36
CA GLU A 395 -40.42 -11.53 -0.80
C GLU A 395 -40.58 -10.07 -0.38
N ARG A 396 -41.45 -9.80 0.61
CA ARG A 396 -41.60 -8.44 1.18
C ARG A 396 -40.29 -7.88 1.72
N MET A 397 -39.51 -8.70 2.43
CA MET A 397 -38.20 -8.28 2.94
C MET A 397 -37.19 -8.02 1.81
N THR A 398 -37.23 -8.82 0.74
CA THR A 398 -36.38 -8.62 -0.44
C THR A 398 -36.71 -7.33 -1.16
N GLN A 399 -38.00 -7.00 -1.32
CA GLN A 399 -38.45 -5.74 -1.91
C GLN A 399 -38.05 -4.53 -1.05
N ASP A 400 -38.18 -4.62 0.29
CA ASP A 400 -37.68 -3.60 1.23
C ASP A 400 -36.17 -3.37 1.06
N LEU A 401 -35.38 -4.45 1.00
CA LEU A 401 -33.93 -4.35 0.78
C LEU A 401 -33.60 -3.71 -0.57
N LYS A 402 -34.29 -4.12 -1.64
CA LYS A 402 -34.10 -3.54 -2.98
C LYS A 402 -34.36 -2.04 -2.97
N SER A 403 -35.38 -1.57 -2.25
CA SER A 403 -35.72 -0.15 -2.14
C SER A 403 -34.60 0.69 -1.50
N LYS A 404 -33.82 0.12 -0.56
CA LYS A 404 -32.71 0.80 0.11
C LYS A 404 -31.55 1.15 -0.83
N PHE A 405 -31.44 0.47 -1.97
CA PHE A 405 -30.40 0.66 -2.99
C PHE A 405 -30.80 1.57 -4.15
N LEU A 406 -32.09 1.89 -4.30
CA LEU A 406 -32.57 2.78 -5.35
C LEU A 406 -32.20 4.25 -5.10
N SER A 407 -32.28 5.08 -6.14
CA SER A 407 -32.05 6.54 -6.04
C SER A 407 -32.98 7.16 -4.98
N GLY A 408 -32.40 7.79 -3.96
CA GLY A 408 -33.11 8.32 -2.78
C GLY A 408 -33.15 7.38 -1.57
N GLY A 409 -32.65 6.14 -1.70
CA GLY A 409 -32.57 5.16 -0.63
C GLY A 409 -31.46 5.41 0.40
N LEU A 410 -31.53 4.69 1.52
CA LEU A 410 -30.63 4.82 2.69
C LEU A 410 -29.15 4.54 2.36
N LEU A 411 -28.87 3.72 1.33
CA LEU A 411 -27.51 3.31 0.95
C LEU A 411 -26.95 4.07 -0.25
N THR A 412 -27.53 5.19 -0.64
CA THR A 412 -27.01 6.02 -1.72
C THR A 412 -25.67 6.67 -1.36
N ASP A 413 -24.85 6.91 -2.37
CA ASP A 413 -23.51 7.48 -2.26
C ASP A 413 -23.47 9.01 -2.42
N LEU A 414 -24.62 9.68 -2.52
CA LEU A 414 -24.70 11.12 -2.79
C LEU A 414 -23.92 11.98 -1.78
N TRP A 415 -23.82 11.51 -0.53
CA TRP A 415 -23.03 12.18 0.52
C TRP A 415 -21.53 12.24 0.20
N THR A 416 -21.01 11.30 -0.59
CA THR A 416 -19.58 11.26 -0.99
C THR A 416 -19.19 12.42 -1.91
N GLN A 417 -20.16 13.01 -2.62
CA GLN A 417 -19.94 14.20 -3.46
C GLN A 417 -20.06 15.50 -2.68
N GLN A 418 -20.61 15.45 -1.46
CA GLN A 418 -20.91 16.61 -0.62
C GLN A 418 -19.90 16.77 0.53
N VAL A 419 -19.26 15.67 0.92
CA VAL A 419 -18.37 15.59 2.09
C VAL A 419 -16.99 15.14 1.65
N GLY A 420 -15.95 15.70 2.28
CA GLY A 420 -14.56 15.41 1.96
C GLY A 420 -13.94 16.50 1.10
N THR A 421 -12.78 16.20 0.54
CA THR A 421 -12.09 17.08 -0.41
C THR A 421 -12.05 16.42 -1.77
N HIS A 422 -12.07 17.24 -2.82
CA HIS A 422 -12.10 16.77 -4.20
C HIS A 422 -10.90 17.30 -4.99
N PRO A 423 -10.48 16.61 -6.07
CA PRO A 423 -9.41 17.09 -6.95
C PRO A 423 -9.65 18.53 -7.47
N LYS A 424 -10.91 18.89 -7.74
CA LYS A 424 -11.32 20.24 -8.15
C LYS A 424 -11.02 21.34 -7.11
N ASP A 425 -10.87 20.99 -5.83
CA ASP A 425 -10.58 21.95 -4.76
C ASP A 425 -9.11 22.41 -4.79
N ARG A 426 -8.23 21.62 -5.42
CA ARG A 426 -6.80 21.89 -5.64
C ARG A 426 -6.03 22.21 -4.35
N ASN A 427 -6.38 21.54 -3.26
CA ASN A 427 -5.80 21.80 -1.95
C ASN A 427 -4.31 21.42 -1.90
N VAL A 428 -3.89 20.33 -2.55
CA VAL A 428 -2.46 19.98 -2.67
C VAL A 428 -1.69 21.08 -3.37
N GLU A 429 -2.20 21.58 -4.50
CA GLU A 429 -1.48 22.59 -5.28
C GLU A 429 -1.43 23.92 -4.55
N LYS A 430 -2.50 24.31 -3.85
CA LYS A 430 -2.50 25.50 -2.98
C LYS A 430 -1.44 25.40 -1.89
N ILE A 431 -1.34 24.24 -1.23
CA ILE A 431 -0.32 24.03 -0.18
C ILE A 431 1.08 23.97 -0.80
N LYS A 432 1.23 23.33 -1.96
CA LYS A 432 2.49 23.25 -2.70
C LYS A 432 3.04 24.64 -3.04
N VAL A 433 2.20 25.55 -3.51
CA VAL A 433 2.63 26.95 -3.78
C VAL A 433 3.19 27.63 -2.52
N LEU A 434 2.58 27.39 -1.36
CA LEU A 434 3.08 27.93 -0.09
C LEU A 434 4.39 27.27 0.32
N LEU A 435 4.53 25.96 0.13
CA LEU A 435 5.76 25.21 0.42
C LEU A 435 6.91 25.60 -0.51
N ASP A 436 6.63 25.89 -1.78
CA ASP A 436 7.62 26.38 -2.74
C ASP A 436 8.13 27.78 -2.32
N ALA A 437 7.23 28.67 -1.87
CA ALA A 437 7.61 29.97 -1.33
C ALA A 437 8.47 29.86 -0.05
N ILE A 438 8.09 28.98 0.88
CA ILE A 438 8.87 28.64 2.08
C ILE A 438 10.26 28.11 1.70
N THR A 439 10.32 27.23 0.71
CA THR A 439 11.56 26.62 0.22
C THR A 439 12.48 27.67 -0.40
N ALA A 440 11.93 28.62 -1.16
CA ALA A 440 12.69 29.74 -1.71
C ALA A 440 13.31 30.61 -0.61
N ILE A 441 12.55 30.96 0.43
CA ILE A 441 13.06 31.70 1.59
C ILE A 441 14.17 30.92 2.31
N TYR A 442 13.96 29.60 2.53
CA TYR A 442 14.98 28.75 3.13
C TYR A 442 16.29 28.71 2.33
N GLN A 443 16.19 28.58 1.00
CA GLN A 443 17.35 28.60 0.12
C GLN A 443 18.09 29.93 0.20
N GLN A 444 17.36 31.05 0.30
CA GLN A 444 17.97 32.36 0.49
C GLN A 444 18.65 32.47 1.85
N PHE A 445 18.01 32.06 2.94
CA PHE A 445 18.63 32.09 4.28
C PHE A 445 19.88 31.22 4.36
N LYS A 446 19.95 30.12 3.60
CA LYS A 446 21.16 29.31 3.49
C LYS A 446 22.31 30.06 2.82
N LYS A 447 22.01 30.92 1.82
CA LYS A 447 23.01 31.80 1.20
C LYS A 447 23.45 32.90 2.17
N ASP A 448 22.50 33.57 2.80
CA ASP A 448 22.76 34.64 3.76
C ASP A 448 23.65 34.15 4.92
N LYS A 449 23.37 32.94 5.44
CA LYS A 449 24.22 32.26 6.42
C LYS A 449 25.65 32.03 5.93
N ALA A 450 25.83 31.68 4.66
CA ALA A 450 27.16 31.47 4.09
C ALA A 450 27.96 32.78 3.98
N GLU A 451 27.27 33.91 3.77
CA GLU A 451 27.86 35.25 3.71
C GLU A 451 28.27 35.79 5.08
N ARG A 452 27.76 35.20 6.19
CA ARG A 452 28.02 35.55 7.60
C ARG A 452 27.58 36.95 8.04
N ARG A 453 27.51 37.93 7.14
CA ARG A 453 27.05 39.30 7.40
C ARG A 453 26.40 39.90 6.16
N LEU A 454 25.22 40.47 6.35
CA LEU A 454 24.47 41.15 5.30
C LEU A 454 24.67 42.67 5.34
N PRO A 455 24.64 43.36 4.18
CA PRO A 455 24.45 44.81 4.11
C PRO A 455 23.09 45.24 4.68
N TYR A 456 22.94 46.51 5.05
CA TYR A 456 21.72 47.03 5.71
C TYR A 456 20.42 46.70 4.97
N ASN A 457 20.36 46.92 3.65
CA ASN A 457 19.16 46.65 2.86
C ASN A 457 18.82 45.15 2.82
N GLU A 458 19.82 44.29 2.61
CA GLU A 458 19.66 42.83 2.62
C GLU A 458 19.24 42.32 4.00
N GLU A 459 19.76 42.91 5.08
CA GLU A 459 19.32 42.61 6.44
C GLU A 459 17.82 42.91 6.65
N GLN A 460 17.33 44.04 6.12
CA GLN A 460 15.89 44.35 6.18
C GLN A 460 15.06 43.38 5.35
N ILE A 461 15.52 43.01 4.15
CA ILE A 461 14.85 42.01 3.30
C ILE A 461 14.80 40.65 4.02
N HIS A 462 15.90 40.21 4.62
CA HIS A 462 15.97 38.98 5.40
C HIS A 462 14.96 38.98 6.57
N LYS A 463 14.88 40.09 7.32
CA LYS A 463 13.90 40.26 8.41
C LYS A 463 12.46 40.20 7.91
N PHE A 464 12.18 40.78 6.74
CA PHE A 464 10.86 40.73 6.11
C PHE A 464 10.50 39.32 5.63
N ASP A 465 11.45 38.62 5.00
CA ASP A 465 11.25 37.25 4.54
C ASP A 465 11.10 36.28 5.71
N LYS A 466 11.72 36.56 6.87
CA LYS A 466 11.48 35.82 8.12
C LYS A 466 10.03 35.94 8.60
N GLN A 467 9.41 37.11 8.46
CA GLN A 467 7.99 37.29 8.77
C GLN A 467 7.09 36.58 7.74
N LYS A 468 7.42 36.67 6.44
CA LYS A 468 6.71 35.93 5.38
C LYS A 468 6.77 34.43 5.58
N LEU A 469 7.91 33.88 6.02
CA LEU A 469 8.07 32.46 6.33
C LEU A 469 7.02 31.99 7.34
N VAL A 470 6.87 32.72 8.45
CA VAL A 470 5.88 32.43 9.49
C VAL A 470 4.46 32.56 8.94
N LEU A 471 4.20 33.58 8.11
CA LEU A 471 2.90 33.80 7.48
C LEU A 471 2.52 32.65 6.52
N HIS A 472 3.43 32.25 5.62
CA HIS A 472 3.22 31.15 4.69
C HIS A 472 3.05 29.82 5.43
N ALA A 473 3.86 29.56 6.46
CA ALA A 473 3.72 28.34 7.27
C ALA A 473 2.39 28.29 8.02
N SER A 474 1.97 29.41 8.61
CA SER A 474 0.66 29.52 9.30
C SER A 474 -0.51 29.33 8.34
N LYS A 475 -0.43 29.92 7.13
CA LYS A 475 -1.45 29.77 6.09
C LYS A 475 -1.51 28.33 5.55
N ALA A 476 -0.37 27.68 5.35
CA ALA A 476 -0.29 26.29 4.91
C ALA A 476 -0.88 25.35 5.97
N ARG A 477 -0.58 25.61 7.25
CA ARG A 477 -1.15 24.84 8.38
C ARG A 477 -2.66 25.03 8.47
N SER A 478 -3.16 26.26 8.45
CA SER A 478 -4.62 26.53 8.50
C SER A 478 -5.34 25.83 7.36
N LEU A 479 -4.82 25.93 6.13
CA LEU A 479 -5.36 25.21 4.97
C LEU A 479 -5.34 23.67 5.16
N PHE A 480 -4.29 23.13 5.78
CA PHE A 480 -4.24 21.71 6.12
C PHE A 480 -5.25 21.32 7.20
N THR A 481 -5.27 22.02 8.33
CA THR A 481 -6.08 21.64 9.50
C THR A 481 -7.58 21.87 9.28
N GLU A 482 -7.93 23.01 8.66
CA GLU A 482 -9.32 23.46 8.52
C GLU A 482 -9.97 22.93 7.23
N GLU A 483 -9.25 22.90 6.11
CA GLU A 483 -9.84 22.46 4.83
C GLU A 483 -9.60 20.97 4.54
N CYS A 484 -8.43 20.43 4.88
CA CYS A 484 -8.10 19.03 4.54
C CYS A 484 -8.46 18.07 5.68
N ALA A 485 -7.82 18.22 6.83
CA ALA A 485 -7.96 17.31 7.97
C ALA A 485 -9.38 17.29 8.55
N MET A 486 -10.04 18.44 8.67
CA MET A 486 -11.42 18.52 9.17
C MET A 486 -12.40 17.83 8.22
N LYS A 487 -12.36 18.14 6.91
CA LYS A 487 -13.23 17.52 5.91
C LYS A 487 -12.97 16.02 5.77
N TYR A 488 -11.72 15.60 5.87
CA TYR A 488 -11.33 14.18 5.92
C TYR A 488 -11.94 13.47 7.14
N ARG A 489 -11.80 14.02 8.36
CA ARG A 489 -12.40 13.42 9.57
C ARG A 489 -13.92 13.30 9.46
N LEU A 490 -14.57 14.32 8.89
CA LEU A 490 -16.02 14.30 8.63
C LEU A 490 -16.39 13.20 7.61
N PHE A 491 -15.60 13.06 6.54
CA PHE A 491 -15.76 12.00 5.55
C PHE A 491 -15.63 10.61 6.18
N ILE A 492 -14.61 10.38 6.99
CA ILE A 492 -14.40 9.11 7.70
C ILE A 492 -15.57 8.80 8.63
N SER A 493 -16.06 9.78 9.40
CA SER A 493 -17.22 9.61 10.28
C SER A 493 -18.48 9.23 9.50
N LYS A 494 -18.73 9.87 8.35
CA LYS A 494 -19.86 9.53 7.47
C LYS A 494 -19.70 8.17 6.80
N SER A 495 -18.48 7.82 6.39
CA SER A 495 -18.14 6.51 5.84
C SER A 495 -18.40 5.40 6.85
N GLU A 496 -18.01 5.58 8.12
CA GLU A 496 -18.28 4.63 9.19
C GLU A 496 -19.79 4.40 9.39
N GLU A 497 -20.58 5.49 9.43
CA GLU A 497 -22.04 5.42 9.55
C GLU A 497 -22.66 4.64 8.37
N TRP A 498 -22.19 4.92 7.15
CA TRP A 498 -22.64 4.25 5.93
C TRP A 498 -22.24 2.77 5.91
N MET A 499 -21.01 2.43 6.27
CA MET A 499 -20.52 1.05 6.34
C MET A 499 -21.28 0.22 7.38
N ARG A 500 -21.69 0.83 8.50
CA ARG A 500 -22.57 0.16 9.49
C ARG A 500 -23.92 -0.21 8.88
N LYS A 501 -24.51 0.68 8.07
CA LYS A 501 -25.76 0.43 7.33
C LYS A 501 -25.58 -0.67 6.28
N VAL A 502 -24.49 -0.62 5.49
CA VAL A 502 -24.15 -1.64 4.50
C VAL A 502 -23.99 -3.00 5.16
N HIS A 503 -23.25 -3.08 6.27
CA HIS A 503 -23.04 -4.31 7.01
C HIS A 503 -24.37 -4.89 7.55
N HIS A 504 -25.25 -4.04 8.08
CA HIS A 504 -26.58 -4.46 8.53
C HIS A 504 -27.42 -5.06 7.39
N VAL A 505 -27.51 -4.37 6.26
CA VAL A 505 -28.25 -4.85 5.07
C VAL A 505 -27.65 -6.14 4.53
N ARG A 506 -26.31 -6.23 4.50
CA ARG A 506 -25.60 -7.43 4.08
C ARG A 506 -25.89 -8.63 4.98
N LYS A 507 -25.96 -8.42 6.30
CA LYS A 507 -26.33 -9.47 7.26
C LYS A 507 -27.76 -9.96 7.04
N GLN A 508 -28.70 -9.05 6.75
CA GLN A 508 -30.07 -9.41 6.38
C GLN A 508 -30.10 -10.24 5.10
N LEU A 509 -29.36 -9.82 4.06
CA LEU A 509 -29.28 -10.55 2.79
C LEU A 509 -28.73 -11.97 2.98
N LEU A 510 -27.63 -12.13 3.73
CA LEU A 510 -27.05 -13.44 4.05
C LEU A 510 -28.04 -14.34 4.82
N GLY A 511 -28.82 -13.76 5.74
CA GLY A 511 -29.88 -14.48 6.45
C GLY A 511 -30.97 -14.98 5.51
N LEU A 512 -31.44 -14.14 4.58
CA LEU A 512 -32.43 -14.50 3.56
C LEU A 512 -31.89 -15.58 2.61
N THR A 513 -30.65 -15.45 2.14
CA THR A 513 -30.01 -16.48 1.30
C THR A 513 -29.94 -17.82 2.04
N GLY A 514 -29.61 -17.82 3.34
CA GLY A 514 -29.59 -19.02 4.16
C GLY A 514 -30.97 -19.67 4.30
N GLN A 515 -32.02 -18.88 4.52
CA GLN A 515 -33.40 -19.36 4.57
C GLN A 515 -33.83 -19.99 3.24
N LEU A 516 -33.50 -19.36 2.11
CA LEU A 516 -33.82 -19.86 0.77
C LEU A 516 -33.11 -21.17 0.44
N ILE A 517 -31.82 -21.28 0.76
CA ILE A 517 -31.07 -22.55 0.60
C ILE A 517 -31.70 -23.65 1.46
N GLY A 518 -32.22 -23.31 2.64
CA GLY A 518 -32.96 -24.25 3.49
C GLY A 518 -34.25 -24.73 2.82
N ILE A 519 -35.06 -23.79 2.32
CA ILE A 519 -36.31 -24.09 1.60
C ILE A 519 -36.04 -24.93 0.35
N GLU A 520 -35.03 -24.57 -0.45
CA GLU A 520 -34.64 -25.32 -1.65
C GLU A 520 -34.32 -26.78 -1.33
N LYS A 521 -33.57 -27.03 -0.24
CA LYS A 521 -33.27 -28.40 0.21
C LYS A 521 -34.52 -29.15 0.67
N GLU A 522 -35.41 -28.51 1.41
CA GLU A 522 -36.67 -29.12 1.85
C GLU A 522 -37.56 -29.49 0.66
N VAL A 523 -37.70 -28.58 -0.31
CA VAL A 523 -38.47 -28.79 -1.55
C VAL A 523 -37.85 -29.90 -2.39
N THR A 524 -36.52 -29.93 -2.53
CA THR A 524 -35.82 -30.99 -3.27
C THR A 524 -36.05 -32.36 -2.63
N MET A 525 -35.96 -32.45 -1.29
CA MET A 525 -36.26 -33.70 -0.57
C MET A 525 -37.73 -34.14 -0.71
N LEU A 526 -38.68 -33.19 -0.74
CA LEU A 526 -40.10 -33.49 -0.98
C LEU A 526 -40.31 -34.00 -2.40
N MET A 527 -39.69 -33.35 -3.40
CA MET A 527 -39.76 -33.74 -4.80
C MET A 527 -39.21 -35.15 -5.04
N GLU A 528 -38.04 -35.48 -4.47
CA GLU A 528 -37.48 -36.83 -4.53
C GLU A 528 -38.41 -37.89 -3.92
N ARG A 529 -39.15 -37.56 -2.85
CA ARG A 529 -40.14 -38.45 -2.24
C ARG A 529 -41.38 -38.62 -3.11
N VAL A 530 -41.89 -37.55 -3.70
CA VAL A 530 -43.02 -37.61 -4.66
C VAL A 530 -42.67 -38.48 -5.86
N ILE A 531 -41.49 -38.29 -6.44
CA ILE A 531 -41.02 -39.07 -7.59
C ILE A 531 -40.92 -40.55 -7.23
N LYS A 532 -40.34 -40.90 -6.07
CA LYS A 532 -40.30 -42.30 -5.59
C LYS A 532 -41.68 -42.92 -5.38
N LEU A 533 -42.65 -42.15 -4.88
CA LEU A 533 -44.04 -42.62 -4.73
C LEU A 533 -44.72 -42.80 -6.09
N GLN A 534 -44.47 -41.91 -7.04
CA GLN A 534 -45.00 -41.99 -8.41
C GLN A 534 -44.47 -43.21 -9.17
N GLU A 535 -43.20 -43.57 -8.96
CA GLU A 535 -42.59 -44.80 -9.50
C GLU A 535 -43.16 -46.08 -8.86
N GLN A 536 -43.76 -45.98 -7.67
CA GLN A 536 -44.35 -47.10 -6.94
C GLN A 536 -45.84 -47.34 -7.24
N LEU A 537 -46.54 -46.39 -7.88
CA LEU A 537 -47.93 -46.57 -8.31
C LEU A 537 -48.03 -47.50 -9.54
N PRO A 538 -48.70 -48.66 -9.47
CA PRO A 538 -48.85 -49.53 -10.62
C PRO A 538 -49.91 -49.03 -11.61
N GLN A 539 -49.71 -49.31 -12.90
CA GLN A 539 -50.59 -49.06 -14.05
C GLN A 539 -52.01 -49.66 -13.92
N LYS A 540 -52.85 -49.19 -12.99
CA LYS A 540 -54.22 -49.73 -12.77
C LYS A 540 -55.36 -48.71 -12.76
N LEU A 541 -55.23 -47.60 -13.48
CA LEU A 541 -56.38 -46.76 -13.83
C LEU A 541 -56.31 -46.31 -15.31
N LEU A 542 -56.60 -47.26 -16.20
CA LEU A 542 -57.31 -46.96 -17.45
C LEU A 542 -58.74 -47.48 -17.26
N PRO A 543 -59.75 -46.67 -17.54
CA PRO A 543 -60.68 -47.14 -18.57
C PRO A 543 -61.16 -46.04 -19.53
N LEU A 544 -61.40 -46.46 -20.78
CA LEU A 544 -62.38 -45.95 -21.76
C LEU A 544 -63.20 -44.75 -21.28
N VAL A 545 -63.25 -43.62 -21.99
CA VAL A 545 -63.87 -43.51 -23.32
C VAL A 545 -63.08 -42.56 -24.22
N SER A 546 -62.71 -43.05 -25.40
CA SER A 546 -62.38 -42.22 -26.56
C SER A 546 -63.65 -41.63 -27.17
N SER A 547 -63.76 -40.31 -27.29
CA SER A 547 -64.27 -39.66 -28.51
C SER A 547 -63.87 -38.19 -28.59
N GLY A 548 -62.69 -37.94 -29.15
CA GLY A 548 -62.45 -36.88 -30.14
C GLY A 548 -62.50 -35.40 -29.73
N MET A 549 -61.43 -34.90 -29.13
CA MET A 549 -60.58 -33.84 -29.72
C MET A 549 -59.14 -34.06 -29.20
N LYS A 550 -58.17 -34.22 -30.10
CA LYS A 550 -56.78 -34.65 -29.81
C LYS A 550 -55.98 -33.59 -29.04
N PRO A 551 -55.33 -33.92 -27.90
CA PRO A 551 -54.11 -33.24 -27.48
C PRO A 551 -52.90 -33.90 -28.14
N GLN A 552 -52.03 -33.07 -28.72
CA GLN A 552 -50.73 -33.46 -29.26
C GLN A 552 -49.87 -34.19 -28.23
N ALA A 553 -49.05 -35.10 -28.73
CA ALA A 553 -48.13 -35.94 -27.98
C ALA A 553 -47.24 -35.14 -27.01
N TYR A 554 -47.45 -35.32 -25.70
CA TYR A 554 -46.42 -35.03 -24.71
C TYR A 554 -45.46 -36.23 -24.68
N LEU A 555 -44.18 -35.96 -24.98
CA LEU A 555 -43.11 -36.95 -24.94
C LEU A 555 -42.98 -37.58 -23.54
N SER A 556 -42.72 -38.88 -23.48
CA SER A 556 -42.57 -39.62 -22.22
C SER A 556 -41.40 -39.08 -21.38
N GLN A 557 -41.52 -39.17 -20.06
CA GLN A 557 -40.57 -38.66 -19.05
C GLN A 557 -39.15 -39.23 -19.24
N ASN A 558 -39.03 -40.45 -19.76
CA ASN A 558 -37.74 -41.04 -20.16
C ASN A 558 -37.09 -40.29 -21.33
N THR A 559 -37.88 -39.78 -22.28
CA THR A 559 -37.38 -38.97 -23.39
C THR A 559 -36.98 -37.58 -22.93
N LEU A 560 -37.64 -37.00 -21.93
CA LEU A 560 -37.27 -35.68 -21.37
C LEU A 560 -35.97 -35.76 -20.56
N VAL A 561 -35.77 -36.85 -19.81
CA VAL A 561 -34.51 -37.11 -19.10
C VAL A 561 -33.37 -37.43 -20.08
N GLU A 562 -33.62 -38.23 -21.13
CA GLU A 562 -32.64 -38.44 -22.21
C GLU A 562 -32.35 -37.15 -22.99
N MET A 563 -33.33 -36.28 -23.22
CA MET A 563 -33.13 -34.96 -23.82
C MET A 563 -32.41 -34.00 -22.88
N THR A 564 -32.62 -34.07 -21.57
CA THR A 564 -31.92 -33.23 -20.59
C THR A 564 -30.47 -33.69 -20.42
N LEU A 565 -30.23 -35.00 -20.39
CA LEU A 565 -28.90 -35.59 -20.37
C LEU A 565 -28.18 -35.34 -21.71
N GLY A 566 -28.90 -35.44 -22.82
CA GLY A 566 -28.44 -35.11 -24.16
C GLY A 566 -28.13 -33.62 -24.34
N MET A 567 -28.95 -32.71 -23.80
CA MET A 567 -28.69 -31.26 -23.79
C MET A 567 -27.54 -30.89 -22.87
N LYS A 568 -27.35 -31.61 -21.76
CA LYS A 568 -26.20 -31.41 -20.87
C LYS A 568 -24.91 -31.88 -21.54
N LYS A 569 -24.93 -33.03 -22.22
CA LYS A 569 -23.81 -33.51 -23.05
C LYS A 569 -23.53 -32.57 -24.22
N LEU A 570 -24.56 -32.08 -24.91
CA LEU A 570 -24.43 -31.10 -26.00
C LEU A 570 -23.89 -29.75 -25.49
N LYS A 571 -24.24 -29.35 -24.27
CA LYS A 571 -23.69 -28.16 -23.62
C LYS A 571 -22.21 -28.34 -23.28
N GLU A 572 -21.81 -29.50 -22.76
CA GLU A 572 -20.41 -29.82 -22.48
C GLU A 572 -19.58 -29.93 -23.78
N GLU A 573 -20.16 -30.50 -24.85
CA GLU A 573 -19.56 -30.51 -26.19
C GLU A 573 -19.50 -29.11 -26.81
N MET A 574 -20.52 -28.25 -26.64
CA MET A 574 -20.50 -26.85 -27.07
C MET A 574 -19.50 -26.00 -26.26
N GLU A 575 -19.32 -26.25 -24.97
CA GLU A 575 -18.28 -25.61 -24.16
C GLU A 575 -16.87 -26.05 -24.63
N GLY A 576 -16.71 -27.31 -25.03
CA GLY A 576 -15.51 -27.81 -25.70
C GLY A 576 -15.25 -27.12 -27.04
N VAL A 577 -16.26 -27.01 -27.90
CA VAL A 577 -16.17 -26.34 -29.20
C VAL A 577 -15.91 -24.83 -29.05
N VAL A 578 -16.50 -24.16 -28.04
CA VAL A 578 -16.20 -22.75 -27.72
C VAL A 578 -14.77 -22.58 -27.23
N LYS A 579 -14.24 -23.55 -26.48
CA LYS A 579 -12.84 -23.56 -26.05
C LYS A 579 -11.89 -23.79 -27.22
N GLU A 580 -12.21 -24.70 -28.15
CA GLU A 580 -11.46 -24.87 -29.41
C GLU A 580 -11.57 -23.65 -30.34
N LEU A 581 -12.72 -22.98 -30.40
CA LEU A 581 -12.90 -21.71 -31.12
C LEU A 581 -12.11 -20.57 -30.49
N ALA A 582 -12.01 -20.53 -29.16
CA ALA A 582 -11.16 -19.56 -28.46
C ALA A 582 -9.68 -19.84 -28.70
N GLU A 583 -9.26 -21.10 -28.70
CA GLU A 583 -7.89 -21.51 -29.03
C GLU A 583 -7.56 -21.27 -30.52
N ASN A 584 -8.50 -21.48 -31.44
CA ASN A 584 -8.36 -21.16 -32.87
C ASN A 584 -8.34 -19.66 -33.13
N ASN A 585 -9.14 -18.86 -32.42
CA ASN A 585 -9.06 -17.40 -32.48
C ASN A 585 -7.71 -16.90 -31.94
N HIS A 586 -7.18 -17.53 -30.90
CA HIS A 586 -5.84 -17.22 -30.39
C HIS A 586 -4.72 -17.64 -31.38
N PHE A 587 -4.91 -18.73 -32.13
CA PHE A 587 -4.03 -19.12 -33.24
C PHE A 587 -4.12 -18.15 -34.44
N LEU A 588 -5.32 -17.68 -34.78
CA LEU A 588 -5.58 -16.68 -35.83
C LEU A 588 -5.03 -15.30 -35.46
N GLU A 589 -5.07 -14.90 -34.19
CA GLU A 589 -4.44 -13.67 -33.70
C GLU A 589 -2.90 -13.76 -33.77
N ARG A 590 -2.32 -14.93 -33.51
CA ARG A 590 -0.89 -15.21 -33.71
C ARG A 590 -0.46 -15.21 -35.17
N PHE A 591 -1.30 -15.69 -36.09
CA PHE A 591 -1.01 -15.63 -37.53
C PHE A 591 -1.27 -14.24 -38.12
N GLY A 592 -2.30 -13.53 -37.64
CA GLY A 592 -2.62 -12.15 -38.05
C GLY A 592 -1.53 -11.15 -37.67
N THR A 593 -0.86 -11.37 -36.53
CA THR A 593 0.33 -10.59 -36.13
C THR A 593 1.60 -10.95 -36.90
N LEU A 594 1.66 -12.11 -37.58
CA LEU A 594 2.76 -12.48 -38.46
C LEU A 594 2.56 -12.03 -39.92
N THR A 595 1.35 -11.67 -40.34
CA THR A 595 1.04 -11.21 -41.70
C THR A 595 0.92 -9.69 -41.88
N LEU A 596 0.82 -8.91 -40.80
CA LEU A 596 0.58 -7.45 -40.88
C LEU A 596 1.84 -6.57 -40.80
N ASP A 597 3.03 -7.13 -40.51
CA ASP A 597 4.29 -6.36 -40.49
C ASP A 597 5.24 -6.71 -41.66
N GLY A 598 4.72 -7.36 -42.70
CA GLY A 598 5.47 -7.75 -43.89
C GLY A 598 4.84 -7.28 -45.19
N GLY A 599 4.81 -5.97 -45.47
CA GLY A 599 4.55 -5.49 -46.83
C GLY A 599 4.06 -4.05 -46.98
N LEU A 600 5.00 -3.14 -47.30
CA LEU A 600 5.01 -2.22 -48.47
C LEU A 600 3.63 -1.73 -48.96
N ARG A 601 3.33 -0.44 -49.18
CA ARG A 601 4.12 0.71 -49.66
C ARG A 601 3.17 1.93 -49.69
N GLY A 602 3.69 3.14 -49.52
CA GLY A 602 3.02 4.40 -49.79
C GLY A 602 3.93 5.57 -49.50
#